data_AF-A0A2D7NH27-F1
#
_entry.id   AF-A0A2D7NH27-F1
#
_cell.length_a   1.000
_cell.length_b   1.000
_cell.length_c   1.000
_cell.angle_alpha   90.00
_cell.angle_beta   90.00
_cell.angle_gamma   90.00
#
_symmetry.space_group_name_H-M   'P 1'
#
loop_
_entity.id
_entity.type
_entity.pdbx_description
1 polymer ?
#
loop_
_entity_poly.entity_id
_entity_poly.type
_entity_poly.pdbx_seq_one_letter_code
_entity_poly.pdbx_strand_id
1 'polypeptide(L)'
;MINRAPRFQSATSAASTGRGFSLVELLLAVFILAIGIISVAAIFPAGIAQQVQTKDAIYGPIVAEQAVGMLRSKLSQEDFGTFEQFGLTAGDRFQRSGQDPGNRDFELLGDAWETIPGDWGWMRPSFLIPSSSPFIGPGASLVEIKEPNALDGAIDIFGLRSTRRLAGFSELPEQDGEDDGSTHAYTSDMSKWSTNNAFGFYGLSGSQEIGARVVRSTDPSAPLFGPGETAEAELLAGIPFNRARYAVLDPPAPFVAFGANANGTSGAYDYRLDPGRDGRLEPLVTITQGERAWPMGAETPEYYWDCMFRRYQGRVQVAIFVYRVAFGGAGSRTYTVNACSGPDNPDYGNESPLPARVDFPFTFNNVEIPRWYPDGADANDPTDDMRIPGTLPQPGDSVTLGLDPYAEGWQAPGQWILDQNGTVHRVLSGRRSTGEGPVQLTQRVPKIARQASNGNVVDDNNNYTDANTASAVKSIWFIPPETRDGITLIPVFVAVKDL
;
A
#
# COMPACT_ATOMS: atom_id res chain seq x y z
N MET A 1 -37.00 72.04 63.14
CA MET A 1 -35.58 72.36 62.85
C MET A 1 -35.27 71.93 61.43
N ILE A 2 -35.06 72.93 60.57
CA ILE A 2 -34.34 72.95 59.28
C ILE A 2 -34.82 71.99 58.17
N ASN A 3 -35.81 72.48 57.41
CA ASN A 3 -36.11 72.12 56.03
C ASN A 3 -34.95 72.53 55.09
N ARG A 4 -34.46 71.62 54.25
CA ARG A 4 -33.66 71.94 53.05
C ARG A 4 -34.24 71.22 51.84
N ALA A 5 -34.87 71.99 50.96
CA ALA A 5 -35.42 71.53 49.69
C ALA A 5 -34.29 71.25 48.67
N PRO A 6 -34.41 70.19 47.84
CA PRO A 6 -33.56 70.01 46.67
C PRO A 6 -33.97 70.98 45.56
N ARG A 7 -33.02 71.83 45.13
CA ARG A 7 -33.14 72.68 43.93
C ARG A 7 -33.14 71.80 42.70
N PHE A 8 -34.25 71.77 41.97
CA PHE A 8 -34.28 71.33 40.57
C PHE A 8 -33.48 72.31 39.71
N GLN A 9 -32.29 71.91 39.27
CA GLN A 9 -31.59 72.57 38.17
C GLN A 9 -32.18 72.05 36.87
N SER A 10 -33.02 72.86 36.23
CA SER A 10 -33.44 72.67 34.85
C SER A 10 -32.22 72.83 33.94
N ALA A 11 -31.58 71.72 33.59
CA ALA A 11 -30.56 71.68 32.56
C ALA A 11 -31.22 71.95 31.20
N THR A 12 -30.93 73.12 30.64
CA THR A 12 -31.23 73.47 29.25
C THR A 12 -30.54 72.47 28.33
N SER A 13 -31.31 71.58 27.70
CA SER A 13 -30.84 70.72 26.62
C SER A 13 -30.41 71.58 25.44
N ALA A 14 -29.12 71.85 25.34
CA ALA A 14 -28.52 72.36 24.11
C ALA A 14 -28.70 71.30 23.02
N ALA A 15 -29.57 71.58 22.05
CA ALA A 15 -29.73 70.75 20.86
C ALA A 15 -28.38 70.69 20.14
N SER A 16 -27.65 69.58 20.30
CA SER A 16 -26.46 69.32 19.50
C SER A 16 -26.93 69.13 18.07
N THR A 17 -26.66 70.10 17.21
CA THR A 17 -26.74 69.95 15.77
C THR A 17 -25.86 68.78 15.37
N GLY A 18 -26.49 67.63 15.11
CA GLY A 18 -25.82 66.41 14.70
C GLY A 18 -25.07 66.68 13.41
N ARG A 19 -23.74 66.81 13.51
CA ARG A 19 -22.86 66.84 12.36
C ARG A 19 -22.95 65.47 11.70
N GLY A 20 -23.58 65.39 10.54
CA GLY A 20 -23.55 64.18 9.71
C GLY A 20 -22.11 63.82 9.36
N PHE A 21 -21.80 62.53 9.31
CA PHE A 21 -20.50 62.04 8.89
C PHE A 21 -20.16 62.55 7.49
N SER A 22 -18.94 63.05 7.30
CA SER A 22 -18.46 63.43 5.97
C SER A 22 -18.40 62.19 5.07
N LEU A 23 -18.69 62.35 3.78
CA LEU A 23 -18.54 61.29 2.78
C LEU A 23 -17.13 60.68 2.79
N VAL A 24 -16.11 61.49 3.05
CA VAL A 24 -14.71 61.03 3.19
C VAL A 24 -14.53 60.13 4.40
N GLU A 25 -15.20 60.44 5.51
CA GLU A 25 -15.13 59.69 6.77
C GLU A 25 -15.82 58.32 6.62
N LEU A 26 -16.95 58.29 5.93
CA LEU A 26 -17.65 57.05 5.59
C LEU A 26 -16.84 56.19 4.61
N LEU A 27 -16.23 56.77 3.58
CA LEU A 27 -15.35 56.05 2.65
C LEU A 27 -14.12 55.46 3.35
N LEU A 28 -13.50 56.22 4.25
CA LEU A 28 -12.35 55.76 5.02
C LEU A 28 -12.75 54.63 5.99
N ALA A 29 -13.91 54.74 6.63
CA ALA A 29 -14.45 53.68 7.50
C ALA A 29 -14.71 52.38 6.71
N VAL A 30 -15.32 52.48 5.52
CA VAL A 30 -15.57 51.32 4.65
C VAL A 30 -14.27 50.70 4.15
N PHE A 31 -13.28 51.53 3.81
CA PHE A 31 -11.97 51.05 3.35
C PHE A 31 -11.22 50.27 4.45
N ILE A 32 -11.19 50.79 5.68
CA ILE A 32 -10.57 50.10 6.82
C ILE A 32 -11.33 48.80 7.13
N LEU A 33 -12.66 48.83 7.07
CA LEU A 33 -13.49 47.63 7.26
C LEU A 33 -13.19 46.56 6.20
N ALA A 34 -13.09 46.95 4.93
CA ALA A 34 -12.80 46.03 3.83
C ALA A 34 -11.42 45.37 3.99
N ILE A 35 -10.38 46.14 4.34
CA ILE A 35 -9.04 45.59 4.62
C ILE A 35 -9.09 44.65 5.83
N GLY A 36 -9.81 45.01 6.89
CA GLY A 36 -9.98 44.16 8.07
C GLY A 36 -10.62 42.81 7.74
N ILE A 37 -11.69 42.81 6.95
CA ILE A 37 -12.39 41.57 6.55
C ILE A 37 -11.48 40.71 5.65
N ILE A 38 -10.78 41.29 4.68
CA ILE A 38 -9.86 40.56 3.80
C ILE A 38 -8.69 39.95 4.60
N SER A 39 -8.12 40.72 5.54
CA SER A 39 -7.03 40.24 6.40
C SER A 39 -7.47 39.05 7.26
N VAL A 40 -8.65 39.13 7.88
CA VAL A 40 -9.20 38.03 8.69
C VAL A 40 -9.53 36.82 7.81
N ALA A 41 -10.10 37.04 6.62
CA ALA A 41 -10.39 35.98 5.66
C ALA A 41 -9.12 35.26 5.16
N ALA A 42 -7.99 35.95 5.03
CA ALA A 42 -6.72 35.37 4.61
C ALA A 42 -6.06 34.49 5.69
N ILE A 43 -6.29 34.77 6.97
CA ILE A 43 -5.67 34.03 8.08
C ILE A 43 -6.39 32.70 8.36
N PHE A 44 -7.71 32.64 8.17
CA PHE A 44 -8.48 31.45 8.52
C PHE A 44 -8.05 30.17 7.80
N PRO A 45 -7.79 30.15 6.47
CA PRO A 45 -7.37 28.94 5.78
C PRO A 45 -6.05 28.38 6.32
N ALA A 46 -5.07 29.27 6.58
CA ALA A 46 -3.79 28.87 7.16
C ALA A 46 -3.96 28.31 8.58
N GLY A 47 -4.81 28.95 9.40
CA GLY A 47 -5.14 28.47 10.74
C GLY A 47 -5.81 27.08 10.73
N ILE A 48 -6.75 26.84 9.81
CA ILE A 48 -7.41 25.54 9.66
C ILE A 48 -6.41 24.48 9.22
N ALA A 49 -5.57 24.76 8.22
CA ALA A 49 -4.55 23.84 7.75
C ALA A 49 -3.58 23.45 8.88
N GLN A 50 -3.15 24.42 9.69
CA GLN A 50 -2.28 24.17 10.83
C GLN A 50 -2.97 23.35 11.93
N GLN A 51 -4.25 23.61 12.20
CA GLN A 51 -5.03 22.82 13.17
C GLN A 51 -5.18 21.37 12.71
N VAL A 52 -5.49 21.15 11.43
CA VAL A 52 -5.57 19.81 10.83
C VAL A 52 -4.22 19.10 10.92
N GLN A 53 -3.12 19.76 10.55
CA GLN A 53 -1.78 19.17 10.67
C GLN A 53 -1.40 18.84 12.11
N THR A 54 -1.75 19.71 13.07
CA THR A 54 -1.50 19.47 14.49
C THR A 54 -2.32 18.29 14.99
N LYS A 55 -3.59 18.21 14.58
CA LYS A 55 -4.49 17.10 14.88
C LYS A 55 -3.92 15.78 14.33
N ASP A 56 -3.54 15.78 13.06
CA ASP A 56 -2.98 14.61 12.36
C ASP A 56 -1.65 14.15 12.99
N ALA A 57 -0.79 15.09 13.41
CA ALA A 57 0.46 14.79 14.11
C ALA A 57 0.23 14.15 15.50
N ILE A 58 -0.90 14.45 16.16
CA ILE A 58 -1.26 13.85 17.45
C ILE A 58 -1.92 12.48 17.26
N TYR A 59 -2.92 12.39 16.38
CA TYR A 59 -3.71 11.17 16.23
C TYR A 59 -3.03 10.10 15.37
N GLY A 60 -2.21 10.46 14.39
CA GLY A 60 -1.50 9.51 13.52
C GLY A 60 -0.75 8.42 14.31
N PRO A 61 0.15 8.79 15.25
CA PRO A 61 0.82 7.82 16.11
C PRO A 61 -0.11 7.00 17.00
N ILE A 62 -1.20 7.59 17.50
CA ILE A 62 -2.17 6.89 18.37
C ILE A 62 -2.89 5.79 17.58
N VAL A 63 -3.36 6.11 16.36
CA VAL A 63 -4.00 5.15 15.46
C VAL A 63 -3.04 4.02 15.11
N ALA A 64 -1.78 4.35 14.81
CA ALA A 64 -0.76 3.35 14.50
C ALA A 64 -0.48 2.40 15.67
N GLU A 65 -0.35 2.91 16.90
CA GLU A 65 -0.15 2.06 18.09
C GLU A 65 -1.36 1.17 18.39
N GLN A 66 -2.58 1.67 18.18
CA GLN A 66 -3.78 0.85 18.30
C GLN A 66 -3.81 -0.26 17.24
N ALA A 67 -3.45 0.05 15.99
CA ALA A 67 -3.36 -0.93 14.91
C ALA A 67 -2.36 -2.03 15.23
N VAL A 68 -1.15 -1.68 15.72
CA VAL A 68 -0.15 -2.66 16.15
C VAL A 68 -0.65 -3.49 17.34
N GLY A 69 -1.30 -2.87 18.33
CA GLY A 69 -1.91 -3.59 19.45
C GLY A 69 -2.99 -4.58 19.01
N MET A 70 -3.78 -4.22 17.99
CA MET A 70 -4.77 -5.11 17.39
C MET A 70 -4.09 -6.28 16.67
N LEU A 71 -3.09 -6.02 15.83
CA LEU A 71 -2.34 -7.07 15.13
C LEU A 71 -1.67 -8.02 16.13
N ARG A 72 -1.03 -7.51 17.19
CA ARG A 72 -0.43 -8.32 18.27
C ARG A 72 -1.43 -9.18 19.05
N SER A 73 -2.70 -8.81 19.07
CA SER A 73 -3.73 -9.62 19.72
C SER A 73 -4.17 -10.81 18.87
N LYS A 74 -3.93 -10.75 17.54
CA LYS A 74 -4.29 -11.79 16.56
C LYS A 74 -3.09 -12.57 16.03
N LEU A 75 -1.90 -11.97 16.07
CA LEU A 75 -0.68 -12.46 15.46
C LEU A 75 0.48 -12.40 16.47
N SER A 76 1.41 -13.32 16.27
CA SER A 76 2.67 -13.48 16.97
C SER A 76 3.78 -13.75 15.96
N GLN A 77 5.04 -13.52 16.33
CA GLN A 77 6.17 -13.73 15.41
C GLN A 77 6.27 -15.18 14.91
N GLU A 78 5.87 -16.16 15.74
CA GLU A 78 5.83 -17.58 15.38
C GLU A 78 4.74 -17.94 14.36
N ASP A 79 3.79 -17.05 14.06
CA ASP A 79 2.81 -17.26 13.00
C ASP A 79 3.41 -17.12 11.60
N PHE A 80 4.55 -16.44 11.48
CA PHE A 80 5.19 -16.15 10.22
C PHE A 80 6.25 -17.20 9.88
N GLY A 81 6.16 -17.69 8.66
CA GLY A 81 7.07 -18.67 8.10
C GLY A 81 8.23 -18.03 7.36
N THR A 82 8.89 -18.86 6.56
CA THR A 82 9.94 -18.45 5.66
C THR A 82 9.67 -19.06 4.28
N PHE A 83 10.27 -18.52 3.22
CA PHE A 83 10.09 -19.06 1.88
C PHE A 83 10.59 -20.49 1.73
N GLU A 84 11.64 -20.86 2.47
CA GLU A 84 12.22 -22.20 2.46
C GLU A 84 11.22 -23.26 2.94
N GLN A 85 10.28 -22.90 3.82
CA GLN A 85 9.21 -23.81 4.26
C GLN A 85 8.23 -24.16 3.13
N PHE A 86 8.21 -23.38 2.06
CA PHE A 86 7.40 -23.58 0.85
C PHE A 86 8.25 -24.11 -0.32
N GLY A 87 9.48 -24.58 -0.06
CA GLY A 87 10.41 -25.03 -1.11
C GLY A 87 10.98 -23.89 -1.96
N LEU A 88 10.69 -22.63 -1.59
CA LEU A 88 11.20 -21.44 -2.26
C LEU A 88 12.53 -21.04 -1.60
N THR A 89 13.63 -21.68 -1.97
CA THR A 89 14.95 -21.25 -1.47
C THR A 89 15.47 -20.07 -2.31
N ALA A 90 16.04 -19.06 -1.65
CA ALA A 90 16.57 -17.86 -2.31
C ALA A 90 17.63 -18.19 -3.39
N GLY A 91 18.37 -19.30 -3.24
CA GLY A 91 19.41 -19.72 -4.17
C GLY A 91 18.93 -20.44 -5.43
N ASP A 92 17.79 -21.15 -5.39
CA ASP A 92 17.36 -21.99 -6.52
C ASP A 92 16.81 -21.16 -7.70
N ARG A 93 16.38 -19.92 -7.43
CA ARG A 93 15.89 -18.98 -8.44
C ARG A 93 16.99 -18.33 -9.27
N PHE A 94 18.17 -18.08 -8.71
CA PHE A 94 19.29 -17.47 -9.44
C PHE A 94 20.12 -18.50 -10.22
N GLN A 95 20.26 -19.74 -9.72
CA GLN A 95 21.04 -20.75 -10.43
C GLN A 95 20.38 -21.24 -11.73
N ARG A 96 19.04 -21.29 -11.79
CA ARG A 96 18.35 -21.74 -13.03
C ARG A 96 18.40 -20.73 -14.19
N SER A 97 18.65 -19.45 -13.92
CA SER A 97 18.86 -18.45 -14.97
C SER A 97 20.31 -18.37 -15.46
N GLY A 98 21.24 -19.08 -14.82
CA GLY A 98 22.68 -19.01 -15.09
C GLY A 98 23.17 -19.74 -16.34
N GLN A 99 22.29 -20.20 -17.24
CA GLN A 99 22.72 -20.98 -18.41
C GLN A 99 23.07 -20.15 -19.66
N ASP A 100 22.92 -18.82 -19.63
CA ASP A 100 23.44 -17.93 -20.69
C ASP A 100 24.41 -16.87 -20.12
N PRO A 101 25.73 -17.18 -20.01
CA PRO A 101 26.75 -16.28 -19.50
C PRO A 101 27.01 -15.01 -20.37
N GLY A 102 26.18 -14.75 -21.38
CA GLY A 102 26.31 -13.62 -22.30
C GLY A 102 25.28 -12.50 -22.15
N ASN A 103 24.17 -12.71 -21.41
CA ASN A 103 23.07 -11.73 -21.39
C ASN A 103 23.05 -10.92 -20.10
N ARG A 104 23.80 -9.81 -20.07
CA ARG A 104 23.87 -8.87 -18.92
C ARG A 104 22.61 -8.02 -18.74
N ASP A 105 21.66 -8.07 -19.67
CA ASP A 105 20.46 -7.22 -19.60
C ASP A 105 19.44 -7.73 -18.55
N PHE A 106 19.64 -8.94 -17.98
CA PHE A 106 18.79 -9.48 -16.91
C PHE A 106 19.20 -9.03 -15.49
N GLU A 107 20.33 -8.31 -15.36
CA GLU A 107 20.83 -7.77 -14.08
C GLU A 107 19.88 -6.70 -13.48
N LEU A 108 19.01 -6.10 -14.31
CA LEU A 108 18.04 -5.08 -13.89
C LEU A 108 16.80 -5.64 -13.17
N LEU A 109 16.49 -6.93 -13.31
CA LEU A 109 15.41 -7.61 -12.57
C LEU A 109 15.95 -8.50 -11.43
N GLY A 110 17.26 -8.78 -11.46
CA GLY A 110 17.98 -9.63 -10.50
C GLY A 110 18.29 -8.99 -9.14
N ASP A 111 17.99 -7.70 -8.95
CA ASP A 111 18.03 -7.06 -7.62
C ASP A 111 16.84 -7.48 -6.72
N ALA A 112 16.15 -8.54 -7.11
CA ALA A 112 15.06 -9.16 -6.39
C ALA A 112 15.56 -9.80 -5.08
N TRP A 113 15.77 -8.93 -4.08
CA TRP A 113 15.59 -9.23 -2.67
C TRP A 113 16.41 -10.43 -2.18
N GLU A 114 17.73 -10.37 -2.29
CA GLU A 114 18.62 -11.34 -1.63
C GLU A 114 18.63 -11.13 -0.11
N THR A 115 17.51 -11.41 0.56
CA THR A 115 17.48 -11.52 2.01
C THR A 115 18.28 -12.75 2.45
N ILE A 116 18.82 -12.73 3.67
CA ILE A 116 19.40 -13.95 4.24
C ILE A 116 18.34 -15.06 4.29
N PRO A 117 18.75 -16.34 4.23
CA PRO A 117 17.82 -17.45 4.38
C PRO A 117 16.95 -17.28 5.62
N GLY A 118 15.64 -17.41 5.45
CA GLY A 118 14.65 -17.20 6.49
C GLY A 118 14.04 -15.79 6.56
N ASP A 119 14.64 -14.77 5.94
CA ASP A 119 14.12 -13.40 5.90
C ASP A 119 13.40 -13.11 4.58
N TRP A 120 12.60 -12.04 4.57
CA TRP A 120 11.88 -11.58 3.38
C TRP A 120 11.55 -10.09 3.47
N GLY A 121 11.60 -9.40 2.32
CA GLY A 121 11.35 -7.96 2.21
C GLY A 121 9.90 -7.56 2.52
N TRP A 122 9.57 -6.28 2.38
CA TRP A 122 8.20 -5.83 2.66
C TRP A 122 7.18 -6.50 1.74
N MET A 123 6.14 -7.07 2.35
CA MET A 123 5.01 -7.71 1.69
C MET A 123 3.70 -7.16 2.21
N ARG A 124 2.80 -6.86 1.27
CA ARG A 124 1.42 -6.50 1.57
C ARG A 124 0.57 -7.75 1.82
N PRO A 125 -0.32 -7.70 2.82
CA PRO A 125 -1.44 -8.61 2.92
C PRO A 125 -2.33 -8.59 1.67
N SER A 126 -3.17 -9.62 1.55
CA SER A 126 -4.21 -9.65 0.52
C SER A 126 -5.48 -8.94 1.00
N PHE A 127 -6.30 -8.47 0.06
CA PHE A 127 -7.61 -7.90 0.34
C PHE A 127 -8.71 -8.85 -0.13
N LEU A 128 -9.73 -9.02 0.69
CA LEU A 128 -10.97 -9.67 0.33
C LEU A 128 -11.84 -8.63 -0.37
N ILE A 129 -11.94 -8.75 -1.68
CA ILE A 129 -12.72 -7.82 -2.49
C ILE A 129 -13.96 -8.55 -3.00
N PRO A 130 -15.17 -7.96 -2.85
CA PRO A 130 -16.37 -8.52 -3.43
C PRO A 130 -16.24 -8.52 -4.94
N SER A 131 -16.44 -9.67 -5.50
CA SER A 131 -16.33 -9.92 -6.93
C SER A 131 -17.47 -9.36 -7.77
N SER A 132 -18.63 -9.16 -7.15
CA SER A 132 -19.85 -8.72 -7.79
C SER A 132 -20.10 -7.24 -7.56
N SER A 133 -19.10 -6.49 -7.08
CA SER A 133 -19.16 -5.03 -7.11
C SER A 133 -19.34 -4.61 -8.57
N PRO A 134 -20.56 -4.21 -9.00
CA PRO A 134 -20.76 -3.82 -10.38
C PRO A 134 -19.82 -2.65 -10.62
N PHE A 135 -19.08 -2.66 -11.74
CA PHE A 135 -18.26 -1.53 -12.12
C PHE A 135 -19.13 -0.26 -12.11
N ILE A 136 -18.99 0.55 -11.06
CA ILE A 136 -19.78 1.75 -10.88
C ILE A 136 -19.03 2.84 -11.64
N GLY A 137 -19.37 3.00 -12.91
CA GLY A 137 -18.83 4.08 -13.71
C GLY A 137 -18.98 5.44 -13.00
N PRO A 138 -18.12 6.42 -13.31
CA PRO A 138 -18.10 7.71 -12.64
C PRO A 138 -19.49 8.37 -12.70
N GLY A 139 -20.17 8.43 -11.55
CA GLY A 139 -21.50 9.04 -11.39
C GLY A 139 -22.64 8.09 -11.03
N ALA A 140 -22.45 6.77 -11.03
CA ALA A 140 -23.46 5.85 -10.54
C ALA A 140 -23.51 5.85 -8.99
N SER A 141 -24.73 5.81 -8.44
CA SER A 141 -24.97 5.82 -7.01
C SER A 141 -24.59 4.46 -6.43
N LEU A 142 -23.51 4.42 -5.64
CA LEU A 142 -23.11 3.23 -4.89
C LEU A 142 -24.29 2.75 -4.03
N VAL A 143 -24.65 1.48 -4.21
CA VAL A 143 -25.60 0.79 -3.32
C VAL A 143 -24.93 0.74 -1.96
N GLU A 144 -25.61 1.27 -0.94
CA GLU A 144 -25.18 1.25 0.45
C GLU A 144 -25.04 -0.21 0.91
N ILE A 145 -23.82 -0.74 0.96
CA ILE A 145 -23.54 -2.04 1.57
C ILE A 145 -23.70 -1.84 3.07
N LYS A 146 -24.83 -2.32 3.60
CA LYS A 146 -25.31 -1.94 4.94
C LYS A 146 -24.75 -2.79 6.08
N GLU A 147 -23.92 -3.79 5.80
CA GLU A 147 -23.44 -4.72 6.82
C GLU A 147 -21.99 -4.38 7.25
N PRO A 148 -21.77 -3.82 8.45
CA PRO A 148 -20.44 -3.46 8.95
C PRO A 148 -19.51 -4.66 9.22
N ASN A 149 -20.03 -5.89 9.13
CA ASN A 149 -19.28 -7.14 9.21
C ASN A 149 -18.99 -7.76 7.84
N ALA A 150 -19.34 -7.07 6.74
CA ALA A 150 -18.97 -7.53 5.42
C ALA A 150 -17.45 -7.70 5.37
N LEU A 151 -17.00 -8.85 4.84
CA LEU A 151 -15.58 -9.11 4.59
C LEU A 151 -15.03 -8.26 3.44
N ASP A 152 -15.86 -7.39 2.86
CA ASP A 152 -15.52 -6.51 1.76
C ASP A 152 -14.49 -5.48 2.20
N GLY A 153 -13.36 -5.45 1.51
CA GLY A 153 -12.19 -4.67 1.89
C GLY A 153 -11.49 -5.19 3.14
N ALA A 154 -11.83 -6.37 3.67
CA ALA A 154 -11.08 -6.94 4.78
C ALA A 154 -9.67 -7.38 4.34
N ILE A 155 -8.70 -7.25 5.23
CA ILE A 155 -7.34 -7.76 5.02
C ILE A 155 -7.31 -9.25 5.41
N ASP A 156 -6.87 -10.11 4.50
CA ASP A 156 -6.42 -11.48 4.80
C ASP A 156 -4.88 -11.48 4.80
N ILE A 157 -4.30 -11.62 6.01
CA ILE A 157 -2.87 -11.46 6.27
C ILE A 157 -2.04 -12.46 5.47
N PHE A 158 -2.48 -13.71 5.41
CA PHE A 158 -1.74 -14.79 4.74
C PHE A 158 -2.27 -15.11 3.34
N GLY A 159 -3.43 -14.56 2.96
CA GLY A 159 -4.02 -14.72 1.62
C GLY A 159 -4.53 -16.13 1.32
N LEU A 160 -4.83 -16.91 2.36
CA LEU A 160 -5.20 -18.32 2.23
C LEU A 160 -6.53 -18.52 1.52
N ARG A 161 -7.47 -17.57 1.65
CA ARG A 161 -8.77 -17.68 0.97
C ARG A 161 -8.61 -17.64 -0.55
N SER A 162 -7.72 -16.77 -1.03
CA SER A 162 -7.41 -16.65 -2.46
C SER A 162 -6.72 -17.92 -2.99
N THR A 163 -5.82 -18.50 -2.19
CA THR A 163 -5.13 -19.75 -2.51
C THR A 163 -6.07 -20.95 -2.66
N ARG A 164 -7.03 -21.14 -1.74
CA ARG A 164 -7.96 -22.29 -1.79
C ARG A 164 -8.75 -22.36 -3.11
N ARG A 165 -9.21 -21.21 -3.59
CA ARG A 165 -10.01 -21.14 -4.82
C ARG A 165 -9.19 -21.46 -6.06
N LEU A 166 -7.94 -20.96 -6.15
CA LEU A 166 -7.02 -21.28 -7.25
C LEU A 166 -6.81 -22.78 -7.40
N ALA A 167 -6.63 -23.46 -6.28
CA ALA A 167 -6.41 -24.90 -6.26
C ALA A 167 -7.70 -25.73 -6.47
N GLY A 168 -8.84 -25.09 -6.77
CA GLY A 168 -10.10 -25.76 -7.05
C GLY A 168 -10.78 -26.36 -5.82
N PHE A 169 -10.36 -25.99 -4.60
CA PHE A 169 -11.00 -26.42 -3.36
C PHE A 169 -12.25 -25.57 -3.08
N SER A 170 -13.32 -25.82 -3.83
CA SER A 170 -14.67 -25.35 -3.47
C SER A 170 -15.23 -26.27 -2.37
N GLU A 171 -15.11 -25.88 -1.10
CA GLU A 171 -15.63 -26.67 0.03
C GLU A 171 -17.03 -26.24 0.50
N LEU A 172 -17.57 -25.13 -0.02
CA LEU A 172 -18.92 -24.73 0.36
C LEU A 172 -19.92 -25.64 -0.35
N PRO A 173 -20.91 -26.20 0.37
CA PRO A 173 -21.97 -26.94 -0.28
C PRO A 173 -22.55 -26.04 -1.36
N GLU A 174 -22.60 -26.57 -2.57
CA GLU A 174 -23.33 -26.03 -3.71
C GLU A 174 -24.71 -25.63 -3.20
N GLN A 175 -24.85 -24.38 -2.77
CA GLN A 175 -26.10 -23.85 -2.28
C GLN A 175 -26.84 -23.53 -3.57
N ASP A 176 -27.64 -24.50 -4.03
CA ASP A 176 -28.42 -24.46 -5.26
C ASP A 176 -29.10 -23.09 -5.45
N GLY A 177 -28.46 -22.18 -6.17
CA GLY A 177 -29.00 -20.85 -6.44
C GLY A 177 -27.91 -19.80 -6.60
N GLU A 178 -27.56 -19.52 -7.86
CA GLU A 178 -26.65 -18.45 -8.31
C GLU A 178 -25.17 -18.63 -7.91
N ASP A 179 -24.45 -19.22 -8.87
CA ASP A 179 -23.00 -19.18 -9.00
C ASP A 179 -22.57 -17.71 -9.16
N ASP A 180 -22.48 -16.97 -8.05
CA ASP A 180 -22.01 -15.59 -8.03
C ASP A 180 -20.51 -15.62 -8.37
N GLY A 181 -20.23 -15.37 -9.66
CA GLY A 181 -18.98 -15.59 -10.39
C GLY A 181 -17.82 -14.78 -9.84
N SER A 182 -17.38 -15.19 -8.65
CA SER A 182 -16.70 -14.26 -7.79
C SER A 182 -15.20 -14.12 -8.11
N THR A 183 -14.77 -13.20 -8.97
CA THR A 183 -13.33 -13.01 -9.25
C THR A 183 -12.63 -12.29 -8.08
N HIS A 184 -11.78 -13.02 -7.34
CA HIS A 184 -10.86 -12.41 -6.37
C HIS A 184 -9.58 -11.97 -7.10
N ALA A 185 -9.27 -10.67 -7.06
CA ALA A 185 -8.02 -10.15 -7.63
C ALA A 185 -6.84 -10.41 -6.67
N TYR A 186 -5.70 -10.85 -7.21
CA TYR A 186 -4.47 -11.03 -6.43
C TYR A 186 -3.78 -9.69 -6.19
N THR A 187 -3.89 -9.19 -4.98
CA THR A 187 -3.33 -7.87 -4.65
C THR A 187 -1.96 -7.94 -3.98
N SER A 188 -1.53 -9.12 -3.50
CA SER A 188 -0.22 -9.28 -2.84
C SER A 188 0.95 -9.00 -3.79
N ASP A 189 2.09 -8.53 -3.26
CA ASP A 189 3.33 -8.36 -4.04
C ASP A 189 3.84 -9.66 -4.70
N MET A 190 3.40 -10.82 -4.19
CA MET A 190 3.70 -12.16 -4.74
C MET A 190 3.07 -12.43 -6.11
N SER A 191 1.92 -11.84 -6.42
CA SER A 191 1.23 -12.13 -7.68
C SER A 191 2.04 -11.65 -8.88
N LYS A 192 2.71 -10.51 -8.73
CA LYS A 192 3.67 -9.99 -9.71
C LYS A 192 4.91 -10.88 -9.87
N TRP A 193 5.27 -11.65 -8.84
CA TRP A 193 6.38 -12.62 -8.93
C TRP A 193 6.01 -13.84 -9.74
N SER A 194 4.75 -14.28 -9.70
CA SER A 194 4.29 -15.43 -10.48
C SER A 194 4.20 -15.13 -11.98
N THR A 195 3.87 -13.90 -12.38
CA THR A 195 3.64 -13.55 -13.79
C THR A 195 4.93 -13.23 -14.55
N ASN A 196 5.96 -12.73 -13.86
CA ASN A 196 7.24 -12.36 -14.50
C ASN A 196 8.22 -13.54 -14.48
N ASN A 197 8.10 -14.50 -15.42
CA ASN A 197 9.08 -15.50 -15.91
C ASN A 197 10.03 -16.26 -14.93
N ALA A 198 10.08 -15.93 -13.64
CA ALA A 198 11.01 -16.45 -12.64
C ALA A 198 10.67 -17.89 -12.23
N PHE A 199 9.47 -18.36 -12.58
CA PHE A 199 9.05 -19.75 -12.43
C PHE A 199 9.22 -20.60 -13.70
N GLY A 200 9.92 -20.08 -14.72
CA GLY A 200 10.34 -20.90 -15.87
C GLY A 200 9.20 -21.42 -16.74
N PHE A 201 8.15 -20.63 -16.98
CA PHE A 201 7.22 -20.87 -18.08
C PHE A 201 7.76 -20.22 -19.36
N TYR A 202 8.78 -20.83 -19.95
CA TYR A 202 9.27 -20.39 -21.26
C TYR A 202 8.26 -20.73 -22.36
N GLY A 203 7.64 -19.68 -22.91
CA GLY A 203 7.16 -19.67 -24.29
C GLY A 203 5.66 -19.52 -24.47
N LEU A 204 5.11 -18.33 -24.26
CA LEU A 204 3.94 -17.83 -24.98
C LEU A 204 3.97 -16.29 -24.97
N SER A 205 4.65 -15.71 -25.95
CA SER A 205 4.48 -14.30 -26.31
C SER A 205 3.11 -14.15 -26.99
N GLY A 206 2.08 -13.80 -26.21
CA GLY A 206 0.74 -13.56 -26.74
C GLY A 206 -0.13 -12.89 -25.67
N SER A 207 -0.61 -11.71 -26.01
CA SER A 207 -1.44 -10.81 -25.23
C SER A 207 -2.80 -11.42 -24.83
N GLN A 208 -2.82 -12.25 -23.79
CA GLN A 208 -4.05 -12.55 -23.05
C GLN A 208 -3.75 -12.51 -21.56
N GLU A 209 -4.57 -11.75 -20.83
CA GLU A 209 -4.65 -11.78 -19.38
C GLU A 209 -4.93 -13.20 -18.91
N ILE A 210 -3.88 -13.86 -18.45
CA ILE A 210 -3.98 -15.12 -17.75
C ILE A 210 -3.76 -14.77 -16.27
N GLY A 211 -4.86 -14.53 -15.55
CA GLY A 211 -4.87 -15.00 -14.15
C GLY A 211 -4.51 -16.47 -14.23
N ALA A 212 -3.39 -16.88 -13.63
CA ALA A 212 -2.70 -18.15 -13.82
C ALA A 212 -3.62 -19.35 -14.15
N ARG A 213 -4.08 -19.45 -15.40
CA ARG A 213 -4.81 -20.59 -15.91
C ARG A 213 -3.72 -21.51 -16.39
N VAL A 214 -3.39 -22.47 -15.55
CA VAL A 214 -2.52 -23.59 -15.88
C VAL A 214 -3.05 -24.24 -17.17
N VAL A 215 -2.48 -23.88 -18.31
CA VAL A 215 -2.69 -24.60 -19.56
C VAL A 215 -1.88 -25.88 -19.41
N ARG A 216 -2.56 -26.97 -19.05
CA ARG A 216 -1.97 -28.30 -19.12
C ARG A 216 -1.38 -28.48 -20.52
N SER A 217 -0.10 -28.85 -20.60
CA SER A 217 0.51 -29.27 -21.86
C SER A 217 -0.43 -30.26 -22.55
N THR A 218 -0.84 -29.96 -23.78
CA THR A 218 -1.60 -30.89 -24.62
C THR A 218 -0.72 -31.94 -25.26
N ASP A 219 0.59 -31.92 -25.00
CA ASP A 219 1.54 -32.94 -25.46
C ASP A 219 1.61 -34.10 -24.45
N PRO A 220 1.05 -35.27 -24.77
CA PRO A 220 1.05 -36.44 -23.90
C PRO A 220 2.43 -37.13 -23.78
N SER A 221 3.45 -36.65 -24.49
CA SER A 221 4.77 -37.28 -24.56
C SER A 221 5.91 -36.50 -23.91
N ALA A 222 5.69 -35.22 -23.56
CA ALA A 222 6.64 -34.47 -22.76
C ALA A 222 6.70 -35.08 -21.35
N PRO A 223 7.88 -35.40 -20.80
CA PRO A 223 7.99 -35.81 -19.40
C PRO A 223 7.52 -34.63 -18.53
N LEU A 224 6.24 -34.70 -18.13
CA LEU A 224 5.66 -33.85 -17.09
C LEU A 224 6.59 -33.96 -15.88
N PHE A 225 7.19 -32.82 -15.54
CA PHE A 225 7.84 -32.44 -14.29
C PHE A 225 8.11 -33.57 -13.29
N GLY A 226 9.36 -33.68 -12.82
CA GLY A 226 9.77 -34.64 -11.79
C GLY A 226 8.77 -34.70 -10.61
N PRO A 227 8.38 -35.90 -10.16
CA PRO A 227 7.28 -36.06 -9.23
C PRO A 227 7.69 -35.58 -7.84
N GLY A 228 7.01 -34.54 -7.33
CA GLY A 228 6.89 -34.35 -5.87
C GLY A 228 6.94 -32.92 -5.35
N GLU A 229 7.63 -31.99 -6.02
CA GLU A 229 8.03 -30.74 -5.33
C GLU A 229 7.44 -29.44 -5.91
N THR A 230 6.89 -29.43 -7.14
CA THR A 230 6.53 -28.16 -7.80
C THR A 230 5.08 -27.70 -7.62
N ALA A 231 4.15 -28.58 -7.23
CA ALA A 231 2.73 -28.20 -7.10
C ALA A 231 2.44 -27.39 -5.81
N GLU A 232 3.31 -27.46 -4.80
CA GLU A 232 3.10 -26.76 -3.53
C GLU A 232 3.58 -25.30 -3.54
N ALA A 233 4.66 -25.03 -4.26
CA ALA A 233 5.18 -23.67 -4.45
C ALA A 233 4.17 -22.77 -5.20
N GLU A 234 3.23 -23.35 -5.95
CA GLU A 234 2.15 -22.67 -6.66
C GLU A 234 1.05 -22.11 -5.73
N LEU A 235 1.02 -22.48 -4.45
CA LEU A 235 -0.05 -22.06 -3.52
C LEU A 235 0.27 -20.79 -2.69
N LEU A 236 1.51 -20.30 -2.65
CA LEU A 236 1.84 -19.13 -1.84
C LEU A 236 1.46 -17.82 -2.55
N ALA A 237 0.20 -17.41 -2.42
CA ALA A 237 -0.33 -16.16 -2.96
C ALA A 237 -0.20 -14.97 -1.97
N GLY A 238 0.58 -15.10 -0.90
CA GLY A 238 0.60 -14.12 0.20
C GLY A 238 1.85 -14.19 1.08
N ILE A 239 1.74 -13.64 2.29
CA ILE A 239 2.83 -13.63 3.28
C ILE A 239 3.11 -15.06 3.76
N PRO A 240 4.38 -15.50 3.87
CA PRO A 240 4.73 -16.80 4.42
C PRO A 240 4.18 -16.97 5.85
N PHE A 241 3.37 -17.99 6.06
CA PHE A 241 2.94 -18.45 7.39
C PHE A 241 3.77 -19.65 7.84
N ASN A 242 3.84 -19.87 9.16
CA ASN A 242 4.61 -20.97 9.72
C ASN A 242 3.86 -22.31 9.53
N ARG A 243 4.28 -23.12 8.55
CA ARG A 243 3.69 -24.43 8.26
C ARG A 243 3.80 -25.41 9.44
N ALA A 244 4.82 -25.29 10.28
CA ALA A 244 4.95 -26.17 11.44
C ALA A 244 3.90 -25.88 12.52
N ARG A 245 3.48 -24.60 12.62
CA ARG A 245 2.42 -24.17 13.54
C ARG A 245 1.03 -24.48 12.98
N TYR A 246 0.85 -24.20 11.70
CA TYR A 246 -0.43 -24.33 11.02
C TYR A 246 -0.37 -25.49 10.05
N ALA A 247 -1.17 -26.52 10.31
CA ALA A 247 -1.24 -27.72 9.46
C ALA A 247 -1.97 -27.42 8.14
N VAL A 248 -1.38 -26.55 7.31
CA VAL A 248 -1.81 -26.36 5.94
C VAL A 248 -1.19 -27.50 5.16
N LEU A 249 -2.02 -28.51 4.91
CA LEU A 249 -1.80 -29.59 3.94
C LEU A 249 -0.32 -30.03 3.91
N ASP A 250 0.08 -30.94 4.79
CA ASP A 250 1.06 -31.90 4.29
C ASP A 250 0.39 -32.51 3.06
N PRO A 251 0.99 -32.41 1.87
CA PRO A 251 0.40 -33.02 0.70
C PRO A 251 0.25 -34.49 1.09
N PRO A 252 -0.94 -35.10 0.91
CA PRO A 252 -1.05 -36.54 1.10
C PRO A 252 0.10 -37.16 0.30
N ALA A 253 0.83 -38.06 0.94
CA ALA A 253 2.01 -38.78 0.44
C ALA A 253 2.07 -38.83 -1.09
N PRO A 254 3.26 -38.57 -1.70
CA PRO A 254 3.45 -38.14 -3.09
C PRO A 254 2.39 -38.72 -3.99
N PHE A 255 1.52 -37.85 -4.53
CA PHE A 255 0.45 -38.12 -5.48
C PHE A 255 0.75 -39.42 -6.26
N VAL A 256 0.34 -40.56 -5.70
CA VAL A 256 0.63 -41.84 -6.30
C VAL A 256 -0.25 -41.83 -7.51
N ALA A 257 0.36 -41.54 -8.66
CA ALA A 257 -0.31 -41.41 -9.95
C ALA A 257 -1.39 -42.46 -10.00
N PHE A 258 -2.65 -42.00 -10.00
CA PHE A 258 -3.84 -42.82 -9.86
C PHE A 258 -3.65 -44.06 -10.73
N GLY A 259 -3.25 -45.17 -10.09
CA GLY A 259 -3.50 -46.48 -10.64
C GLY A 259 -5.00 -46.51 -10.68
N ALA A 260 -5.57 -46.32 -11.87
CA ALA A 260 -7.00 -46.47 -12.10
C ALA A 260 -7.37 -47.80 -11.45
N ASN A 261 -8.05 -47.75 -10.30
CA ASN A 261 -8.64 -48.95 -9.76
C ASN A 261 -9.53 -49.46 -10.89
N ALA A 262 -9.37 -50.73 -11.25
CA ALA A 262 -9.95 -51.35 -12.44
C ALA A 262 -11.50 -51.24 -12.54
N ASN A 263 -12.15 -50.65 -11.53
CA ASN A 263 -13.58 -50.47 -11.41
C ASN A 263 -14.08 -49.05 -11.73
N GLY A 264 -13.24 -48.11 -12.18
CA GLY A 264 -13.70 -46.83 -12.75
C GLY A 264 -14.38 -45.84 -11.79
N THR A 265 -14.49 -46.14 -10.50
CA THR A 265 -14.95 -45.19 -9.48
C THR A 265 -13.82 -44.25 -9.11
N SER A 266 -13.90 -42.99 -9.56
CA SER A 266 -13.12 -41.88 -9.03
C SER A 266 -13.43 -41.73 -7.54
N GLY A 267 -12.59 -42.29 -6.69
CA GLY A 267 -12.62 -42.00 -5.26
C GLY A 267 -12.23 -40.55 -5.07
N ALA A 268 -13.23 -39.67 -4.98
CA ALA A 268 -13.03 -38.35 -4.40
C ALA A 268 -12.48 -38.59 -2.99
N TYR A 269 -11.22 -38.23 -2.77
CA TYR A 269 -10.69 -38.18 -1.42
C TYR A 269 -11.51 -37.15 -0.66
N ASP A 270 -12.42 -37.63 0.18
CA ASP A 270 -13.17 -36.80 1.11
C ASP A 270 -12.20 -36.36 2.19
N TYR A 271 -11.58 -35.20 1.96
CA TYR A 271 -10.65 -34.52 2.85
C TYR A 271 -11.25 -34.21 4.22
N ARG A 272 -12.58 -34.39 4.40
CA ARG A 272 -13.32 -34.23 5.65
C ARG A 272 -13.15 -35.39 6.63
N LEU A 273 -12.60 -36.53 6.22
CA LEU A 273 -12.57 -37.76 7.04
C LEU A 273 -11.21 -38.08 7.68
N ASP A 274 -10.24 -37.17 7.65
CA ASP A 274 -8.98 -37.36 8.40
C ASP A 274 -9.17 -36.93 9.88
N PRO A 275 -9.33 -37.87 10.82
CA PRO A 275 -9.64 -37.55 12.22
C PRO A 275 -8.45 -36.91 12.95
N GLY A 276 -7.25 -36.92 12.35
CA GLY A 276 -6.07 -36.20 12.84
C GLY A 276 -6.07 -34.71 12.49
N ARG A 277 -7.00 -34.28 11.62
CA ARG A 277 -7.06 -32.93 11.05
C ARG A 277 -8.04 -32.01 11.77
N ASP A 278 -8.98 -32.58 12.53
CA ASP A 278 -10.11 -31.90 13.20
C ASP A 278 -9.74 -30.93 14.35
N GLY A 279 -8.49 -30.48 14.46
CA GLY A 279 -8.06 -29.57 15.53
C GLY A 279 -7.01 -28.52 15.16
N ARG A 280 -6.52 -28.48 13.92
CA ARG A 280 -5.50 -27.51 13.50
C ARG A 280 -6.05 -26.61 12.42
N LEU A 281 -6.60 -25.47 12.85
CA LEU A 281 -7.19 -24.44 12.00
C LEU A 281 -6.09 -23.76 11.18
N GLU A 282 -6.36 -23.53 9.90
CA GLU A 282 -5.57 -22.63 9.06
C GLU A 282 -5.46 -21.25 9.73
N PRO A 283 -4.36 -20.50 9.50
CA PRO A 283 -4.19 -19.16 10.04
C PRO A 283 -5.05 -18.19 9.27
N LEU A 284 -6.36 -18.32 9.37
CA LEU A 284 -7.26 -17.32 8.84
C LEU A 284 -7.26 -16.13 9.79
N VAL A 285 -6.30 -15.23 9.59
CA VAL A 285 -6.23 -13.97 10.31
C VAL A 285 -6.76 -12.86 9.41
N THR A 286 -7.98 -12.42 9.74
CA THR A 286 -8.66 -11.37 8.99
C THR A 286 -8.81 -10.10 9.83
N ILE A 287 -8.58 -8.95 9.20
CA ILE A 287 -8.86 -7.62 9.76
C ILE A 287 -9.96 -6.98 8.91
N THR A 288 -11.14 -6.76 9.51
CA THR A 288 -12.29 -6.17 8.81
C THR A 288 -12.06 -4.68 8.49
N GLN A 289 -12.82 -4.12 7.55
CA GLN A 289 -12.80 -2.68 7.25
C GLN A 289 -13.07 -1.84 8.52
N GLY A 290 -14.01 -2.25 9.36
CA GLY A 290 -14.35 -1.55 10.61
C GLY A 290 -13.24 -1.58 11.66
N GLU A 291 -12.42 -2.64 11.67
CA GLU A 291 -11.22 -2.73 12.51
C GLU A 291 -10.06 -1.85 12.00
N ARG A 292 -10.02 -1.59 10.69
CA ARG A 292 -9.07 -0.65 10.06
C ARG A 292 -9.44 0.82 10.25
N ALA A 293 -10.68 1.08 10.64
CA ALA A 293 -11.21 2.41 10.87
C ALA A 293 -10.92 2.91 12.28
N TRP A 294 -10.67 4.22 12.41
CA TRP A 294 -10.54 4.90 13.68
C TRP A 294 -11.38 6.19 13.73
N PRO A 295 -12.14 6.43 14.82
CA PRO A 295 -12.37 5.51 15.94
C PRO A 295 -13.09 4.23 15.48
N MET A 296 -12.73 3.10 16.08
CA MET A 296 -13.27 1.79 15.71
C MET A 296 -14.79 1.76 15.95
N GLY A 297 -15.56 1.33 14.95
CA GLY A 297 -17.02 1.27 15.01
C GLY A 297 -17.76 2.60 14.83
N ALA A 298 -17.05 3.70 14.51
CA ALA A 298 -17.69 4.96 14.15
C ALA A 298 -18.38 4.84 12.77
N GLU A 299 -19.57 5.43 12.63
CA GLU A 299 -20.27 5.52 11.33
C GLU A 299 -19.48 6.35 10.31
N THR A 300 -18.72 7.34 10.78
CA THR A 300 -17.85 8.19 9.97
C THR A 300 -16.42 8.14 10.53
N PRO A 301 -15.65 7.09 10.21
CA PRO A 301 -14.26 7.01 10.63
C PRO A 301 -13.47 8.21 10.12
N GLU A 302 -12.60 8.75 10.96
CA GLU A 302 -11.76 9.88 10.59
C GLU A 302 -10.46 9.41 9.93
N TYR A 303 -9.88 8.32 10.47
CA TYR A 303 -8.65 7.74 9.99
C TYR A 303 -8.87 6.28 9.60
N TYR A 304 -8.09 5.84 8.63
CA TYR A 304 -7.95 4.44 8.24
C TYR A 304 -6.48 4.06 8.35
N TRP A 305 -6.23 2.76 8.49
CA TRP A 305 -4.88 2.25 8.44
C TRP A 305 -4.76 1.00 7.59
N ASP A 306 -3.61 0.87 6.94
CA ASP A 306 -3.15 -0.32 6.23
C ASP A 306 -1.81 -0.77 6.75
N CYS A 307 -1.43 -2.01 6.44
CA CYS A 307 -0.20 -2.59 6.95
C CYS A 307 0.60 -3.36 5.91
N MET A 308 1.89 -3.51 6.20
CA MET A 308 2.81 -4.37 5.51
C MET A 308 3.65 -5.13 6.53
N PHE A 309 4.16 -6.28 6.15
CA PHE A 309 5.04 -7.07 7.00
C PHE A 309 6.38 -7.24 6.31
N ARG A 310 7.44 -7.39 7.09
CA ARG A 310 8.72 -7.94 6.62
C ARG A 310 9.28 -8.89 7.67
N ARG A 311 10.17 -9.79 7.27
CA ARG A 311 11.00 -10.54 8.20
C ARG A 311 12.44 -10.13 8.03
N TYR A 312 13.00 -9.55 9.09
CA TYR A 312 14.33 -8.96 9.09
C TYR A 312 15.10 -9.42 10.32
N GLN A 313 16.22 -10.12 10.08
CA GLN A 313 17.07 -10.76 11.07
C GLN A 313 16.28 -11.69 12.00
N GLY A 314 15.40 -12.51 11.40
CA GLY A 314 14.57 -13.47 12.13
C GLY A 314 13.40 -12.86 12.91
N ARG A 315 13.24 -11.54 12.91
CA ARG A 315 12.11 -10.84 13.55
C ARG A 315 11.10 -10.39 12.51
N VAL A 316 9.82 -10.49 12.84
CA VAL A 316 8.75 -9.93 12.02
C VAL A 316 8.55 -8.48 12.40
N GLN A 317 8.59 -7.61 11.41
CA GLN A 317 8.27 -6.20 11.57
C GLN A 317 7.01 -5.89 10.78
N VAL A 318 6.22 -4.95 11.30
CA VAL A 318 5.04 -4.42 10.68
C VAL A 318 5.22 -2.93 10.41
N ALA A 319 4.89 -2.50 9.21
CA ALA A 319 4.70 -1.11 8.88
C ALA A 319 3.21 -0.78 8.90
N ILE A 320 2.82 0.29 9.58
CA ILE A 320 1.45 0.82 9.59
C ILE A 320 1.41 2.15 8.87
N PHE A 321 0.52 2.26 7.89
CA PHE A 321 0.25 3.48 7.13
C PHE A 321 -1.10 4.03 7.58
N VAL A 322 -1.10 5.21 8.19
CA VAL A 322 -2.31 5.90 8.63
C VAL A 322 -2.62 7.03 7.66
N TYR A 323 -3.88 7.11 7.25
CA TYR A 323 -4.36 8.12 6.32
C TYR A 323 -5.80 8.51 6.63
N ARG A 324 -6.22 9.67 6.12
CA ARG A 324 -7.62 10.10 6.12
C ARG A 324 -8.21 9.91 4.73
N VAL A 325 -9.51 9.71 4.68
CA VAL A 325 -10.25 9.64 3.42
C VAL A 325 -11.11 10.88 3.28
N ALA A 326 -10.98 11.57 2.15
CA ALA A 326 -11.81 12.72 1.81
C ALA A 326 -12.61 12.39 0.54
N PHE A 327 -13.93 12.40 0.66
CA PHE A 327 -14.82 12.23 -0.47
C PHE A 327 -15.06 13.58 -1.14
N GLY A 328 -14.89 13.65 -2.46
CA GLY A 328 -15.36 14.78 -3.24
C GLY A 328 -16.89 14.85 -3.20
N GLY A 329 -17.45 15.74 -2.38
CA GLY A 329 -18.89 16.00 -2.30
C GLY A 329 -19.46 16.02 -0.88
N ALA A 330 -20.71 16.45 -0.73
CA ALA A 330 -21.38 16.59 0.57
C ALA A 330 -21.89 15.27 1.18
N GLY A 331 -21.66 14.13 0.52
CA GLY A 331 -22.11 12.83 1.01
C GLY A 331 -21.05 12.15 1.87
N SER A 332 -21.41 11.79 3.11
CA SER A 332 -20.62 10.84 3.89
C SER A 332 -20.73 9.47 3.24
N ARG A 333 -19.59 8.86 2.91
CA ARG A 333 -19.51 7.51 2.34
C ARG A 333 -18.58 6.68 3.20
N THR A 334 -18.87 5.39 3.33
CA THR A 334 -17.93 4.45 3.96
C THR A 334 -16.84 4.14 2.95
N TYR A 335 -15.58 4.37 3.33
CA TYR A 335 -14.46 3.98 2.49
C TYR A 335 -14.34 2.45 2.49
N THR A 336 -14.30 1.86 1.31
CA THR A 336 -14.01 0.43 1.12
C THR A 336 -12.90 0.35 0.07
N VAL A 337 -11.93 -0.54 0.30
CA VAL A 337 -10.89 -0.80 -0.70
C VAL A 337 -11.55 -1.55 -1.85
N ASN A 338 -11.71 -0.89 -2.99
CA ASN A 338 -12.24 -1.52 -4.20
C ASN A 338 -11.11 -2.17 -5.01
N ALA A 339 -11.42 -3.28 -5.69
CA ALA A 339 -10.66 -3.67 -6.87
C ALA A 339 -11.03 -2.67 -7.96
N CYS A 340 -10.32 -1.55 -8.04
CA CYS A 340 -10.45 -0.74 -9.23
C CYS A 340 -9.75 -1.52 -10.35
N SER A 341 -10.55 -2.09 -11.26
CA SER A 341 -10.09 -2.42 -12.60
C SER A 341 -9.51 -1.12 -13.16
N GLY A 342 -8.21 -1.09 -13.39
CA GLY A 342 -7.60 0.06 -14.02
C GLY A 342 -8.23 0.28 -15.40
N PRO A 343 -8.05 1.47 -15.99
CA PRO A 343 -8.48 1.70 -17.37
C PRO A 343 -7.92 0.59 -18.28
N ASP A 344 -8.63 0.24 -19.36
CA ASP A 344 -8.40 -0.87 -20.33
C ASP A 344 -6.99 -0.97 -20.96
N ASN A 345 -5.99 -0.24 -20.45
CA ASN A 345 -4.58 -0.44 -20.72
C ASN A 345 -4.00 -1.52 -19.78
N PRO A 346 -3.72 -2.74 -20.27
CA PRO A 346 -3.20 -3.86 -19.46
C PRO A 346 -1.84 -3.56 -18.81
N ASP A 347 -1.10 -2.53 -19.28
CA ASP A 347 0.16 -2.11 -18.68
C ASP A 347 -0.02 -1.34 -17.36
N TYR A 348 -1.23 -0.82 -17.07
CA TYR A 348 -1.52 0.03 -15.90
C TYR A 348 -2.80 -0.41 -15.13
N GLY A 349 -3.32 -1.59 -15.45
CA GLY A 349 -4.74 -1.93 -15.37
C GLY A 349 -5.30 -2.50 -14.06
N ASN A 350 -4.63 -2.41 -12.90
CA ASN A 350 -5.30 -2.70 -11.61
C ASN A 350 -4.69 -1.82 -10.52
N GLU A 351 -5.54 -1.11 -9.77
CA GLU A 351 -5.10 -0.38 -8.59
C GLU A 351 -4.41 -1.39 -7.66
N SER A 352 -3.11 -1.21 -7.46
CA SER A 352 -2.39 -2.02 -6.48
C SER A 352 -2.99 -1.70 -5.11
N PRO A 353 -3.16 -2.69 -4.23
CA PRO A 353 -3.73 -2.42 -2.92
C PRO A 353 -2.86 -1.43 -2.17
N LEU A 354 -3.44 -0.69 -1.23
CA LEU A 354 -2.65 0.20 -0.40
C LEU A 354 -1.74 -0.59 0.55
N PRO A 355 -0.53 -0.10 0.84
CA PRO A 355 0.13 1.04 0.21
C PRO A 355 0.59 0.76 -1.24
N ALA A 356 0.62 1.79 -2.08
CA ALA A 356 1.16 1.74 -3.43
C ALA A 356 2.69 1.53 -3.38
N ARG A 357 3.25 0.85 -4.38
CA ARG A 357 4.68 0.53 -4.48
C ARG A 357 5.27 1.13 -5.75
N VAL A 358 6.48 1.68 -5.63
CA VAL A 358 7.31 2.10 -6.77
C VAL A 358 8.69 1.47 -6.61
N ASP A 359 9.20 0.89 -7.69
CA ASP A 359 10.53 0.28 -7.77
C ASP A 359 11.47 1.17 -8.60
N PHE A 360 12.76 1.16 -8.27
CA PHE A 360 13.81 1.97 -8.88
C PHE A 360 14.98 1.11 -9.40
N PRO A 361 15.61 1.48 -10.53
CA PRO A 361 15.22 2.59 -11.39
C PRO A 361 13.89 2.32 -12.10
N PHE A 362 13.17 3.37 -12.43
CA PHE A 362 12.04 3.26 -13.35
C PHE A 362 12.08 4.39 -14.37
N THR A 363 11.57 4.10 -15.56
CA THR A 363 11.50 5.07 -16.65
C THR A 363 10.06 5.57 -16.79
N PHE A 364 9.89 6.89 -16.74
CA PHE A 364 8.60 7.53 -16.95
C PHE A 364 8.76 8.73 -17.88
N ASN A 365 7.93 8.82 -18.93
CA ASN A 365 8.06 9.85 -19.97
C ASN A 365 9.48 10.00 -20.53
N ASN A 366 10.17 8.87 -20.76
CA ASN A 366 11.58 8.80 -21.18
C ASN A 366 12.59 9.42 -20.19
N VAL A 367 12.18 9.70 -18.96
CA VAL A 367 13.05 10.13 -17.86
C VAL A 367 13.27 8.94 -16.96
N GLU A 368 14.51 8.49 -16.87
CA GLU A 368 14.92 7.48 -15.89
C GLU A 368 15.04 8.15 -14.51
N ILE A 369 14.29 7.64 -13.54
CA ILE A 369 14.45 8.00 -12.14
C ILE A 369 15.34 6.94 -11.51
N PRO A 370 16.60 7.26 -11.15
CA PRO A 370 17.51 6.29 -10.59
C PRO A 370 17.17 6.03 -9.12
N ARG A 371 17.86 5.05 -8.54
CA ARG A 371 17.83 4.74 -7.10
C ARG A 371 18.25 5.94 -6.26
N TRP A 372 17.77 6.02 -5.02
CA TRP A 372 18.14 7.12 -4.13
C TRP A 372 19.33 6.73 -3.29
N TYR A 373 20.46 7.38 -3.50
CA TYR A 373 21.69 7.11 -2.77
C TYR A 373 21.80 8.03 -1.55
N PRO A 374 22.31 7.54 -0.40
CA PRO A 374 22.63 8.38 0.76
C PRO A 374 23.49 9.61 0.50
N ASP A 375 24.40 9.52 -0.47
CA ASP A 375 25.35 10.56 -0.85
C ASP A 375 24.88 11.36 -2.08
N GLY A 376 23.57 11.41 -2.31
CA GLY A 376 22.98 12.18 -3.40
C GLY A 376 23.46 11.74 -4.78
N ALA A 377 23.56 12.71 -5.70
CA ALA A 377 24.10 12.52 -7.04
C ALA A 377 25.60 12.84 -7.09
N ASP A 378 26.09 13.67 -6.17
CA ASP A 378 27.50 14.01 -6.04
C ASP A 378 27.98 13.92 -4.59
N ALA A 379 29.21 13.42 -4.39
CA ALA A 379 29.74 13.21 -3.04
C ALA A 379 30.15 14.51 -2.31
N ASN A 380 29.92 15.70 -2.89
CA ASN A 380 30.53 16.96 -2.45
C ASN A 380 29.52 18.05 -2.04
N ASP A 381 28.25 17.94 -2.41
CA ASP A 381 27.19 18.87 -2.05
C ASP A 381 26.21 18.23 -1.06
N PRO A 382 26.37 18.42 0.27
CA PRO A 382 25.46 17.83 1.26
C PRO A 382 24.00 18.31 1.14
N THR A 383 23.71 19.30 0.28
CA THR A 383 22.34 19.73 -0.01
C THR A 383 21.64 18.86 -1.06
N ASP A 384 22.36 18.00 -1.76
CA ASP A 384 21.82 17.05 -2.74
C ASP A 384 21.43 15.70 -2.10
N ASP A 385 22.02 15.33 -0.95
CA ASP A 385 21.68 14.15 -0.13
C ASP A 385 20.19 14.03 0.23
N MET A 386 19.46 15.15 0.21
CA MET A 386 18.03 15.21 0.50
C MET A 386 17.16 15.33 -0.75
N ARG A 387 17.76 15.53 -1.93
CA ARG A 387 17.05 15.69 -3.21
C ARG A 387 16.93 14.34 -3.89
N ILE A 388 15.75 14.05 -4.42
CA ILE A 388 15.54 12.83 -5.18
C ILE A 388 15.98 13.06 -6.64
N PRO A 389 16.96 12.31 -7.17
CA PRO A 389 17.39 12.48 -8.54
C PRO A 389 16.24 12.27 -9.54
N GLY A 390 16.31 12.87 -10.72
CA GLY A 390 15.27 12.74 -11.76
C GLY A 390 13.99 13.55 -11.50
N THR A 391 13.92 14.29 -10.38
CA THR A 391 12.73 15.10 -10.03
C THR A 391 12.91 16.60 -10.21
N LEU A 392 13.98 17.05 -10.88
CA LEU A 392 14.19 18.47 -11.17
C LEU A 392 13.03 19.07 -11.98
N PRO A 393 12.70 20.36 -11.80
CA PRO A 393 11.75 21.05 -12.65
C PRO A 393 12.13 20.88 -14.12
N GLN A 394 11.17 20.62 -14.99
CA GLN A 394 11.39 20.52 -16.43
C GLN A 394 10.83 21.77 -17.14
N PRO A 395 11.61 22.87 -17.21
CA PRO A 395 11.19 24.10 -17.88
C PRO A 395 11.25 23.91 -19.40
N GLY A 396 10.16 23.53 -20.03
CA GLY A 396 10.12 23.44 -21.50
C GLY A 396 9.06 22.52 -22.07
N ASP A 397 8.50 21.63 -21.26
CA ASP A 397 7.39 20.81 -21.73
C ASP A 397 6.12 21.67 -21.69
N SER A 398 5.75 22.20 -22.87
CA SER A 398 4.63 23.12 -23.08
C SER A 398 3.26 22.56 -22.68
N VAL A 399 3.21 21.28 -22.30
CA VAL A 399 2.10 20.68 -21.59
C VAL A 399 2.59 20.38 -20.18
N THR A 400 2.17 21.19 -19.20
CA THR A 400 2.27 20.85 -17.79
C THR A 400 1.34 19.65 -17.54
N LEU A 401 1.79 18.47 -17.94
CA LEU A 401 1.08 17.24 -17.62
C LEU A 401 1.06 17.13 -16.10
N GLY A 402 -0.15 17.03 -15.54
CA GLY A 402 -0.30 16.69 -14.13
C GLY A 402 0.38 15.35 -13.89
N LEU A 403 1.07 15.24 -12.76
CA LEU A 403 1.61 13.96 -12.33
C LEU A 403 0.44 12.99 -12.10
N ASP A 404 0.61 11.72 -12.43
CA ASP A 404 -0.38 10.70 -12.09
C ASP A 404 -0.51 10.65 -10.55
N PRO A 405 -1.66 11.06 -9.96
CA PRO A 405 -1.77 11.17 -8.51
C PRO A 405 -1.66 9.82 -7.82
N TYR A 406 -1.89 8.72 -8.53
CA TYR A 406 -1.71 7.37 -7.99
C TYR A 406 -0.26 6.90 -8.14
N ALA A 407 0.26 6.86 -9.37
CA ALA A 407 1.58 6.28 -9.64
C ALA A 407 2.75 7.20 -9.23
N GLU A 408 2.57 8.51 -9.36
CA GLU A 408 3.57 9.54 -9.06
C GLU A 408 3.24 10.32 -7.78
N GLY A 409 2.14 9.96 -7.11
CA GLY A 409 1.67 10.57 -5.87
C GLY A 409 2.69 10.57 -4.73
N TRP A 410 3.68 9.68 -4.78
CA TRP A 410 4.81 9.67 -3.84
C TRP A 410 5.62 10.97 -3.85
N GLN A 411 5.56 11.73 -4.94
CA GLN A 411 6.26 13.01 -5.07
C GLN A 411 5.54 14.15 -4.37
N ALA A 412 4.32 13.97 -3.85
CA ALA A 412 3.50 15.05 -3.31
C ALA A 412 4.11 15.69 -2.04
N PRO A 413 3.96 17.01 -1.82
CA PRO A 413 4.41 17.66 -0.59
C PRO A 413 3.73 17.07 0.66
N GLY A 414 4.51 16.79 1.71
CA GLY A 414 4.02 16.24 2.97
C GLY A 414 3.83 14.72 2.97
N GLN A 415 4.08 14.05 1.85
CA GLN A 415 3.95 12.61 1.68
C GLN A 415 4.81 11.82 2.65
N TRP A 416 4.28 10.71 3.17
CA TRP A 416 5.03 9.71 3.91
C TRP A 416 5.46 8.57 3.01
N ILE A 417 6.72 8.16 3.13
CA ILE A 417 7.33 7.14 2.30
C ILE A 417 8.05 6.14 3.20
N LEU A 418 7.78 4.85 3.00
CA LEU A 418 8.56 3.77 3.58
C LEU A 418 9.53 3.26 2.50
N ASP A 419 10.80 3.11 2.81
CA ASP A 419 11.77 2.46 1.90
C ASP A 419 11.96 0.97 2.22
N GLN A 420 12.71 0.27 1.35
CA GLN A 420 12.92 -1.16 1.50
C GLN A 420 13.73 -1.56 2.73
N ASN A 421 14.51 -0.62 3.24
CA ASN A 421 15.31 -0.79 4.43
C ASN A 421 14.52 -0.54 5.72
N GLY A 422 13.25 -0.11 5.60
CA GLY A 422 12.37 0.17 6.72
C GLY A 422 12.60 1.55 7.32
N THR A 423 13.28 2.43 6.59
CA THR A 423 13.39 3.85 6.94
C THR A 423 12.12 4.55 6.49
N VAL A 424 11.59 5.40 7.37
CA VAL A 424 10.46 6.26 7.06
C VAL A 424 10.98 7.64 6.68
N HIS A 425 10.61 8.09 5.49
CA HIS A 425 10.92 9.40 4.95
C HIS A 425 9.65 10.26 4.89
N ARG A 426 9.84 11.58 4.87
CA ARG A 426 8.78 12.54 4.61
C ARG A 426 9.20 13.51 3.53
N VAL A 427 8.30 13.81 2.59
CA VAL A 427 8.55 14.78 1.53
C VAL A 427 8.35 16.19 2.09
N LEU A 428 9.42 16.96 2.17
CA LEU A 428 9.42 18.35 2.60
C LEU A 428 8.91 19.27 1.48
N SER A 429 9.53 19.18 0.32
CA SER A 429 9.15 19.89 -0.90
C SER A 429 8.84 18.84 -1.96
N GLY A 430 7.62 18.83 -2.46
CA GLY A 430 7.17 17.84 -3.43
C GLY A 430 6.87 18.44 -4.79
N ARG A 431 6.18 17.66 -5.62
CA ARG A 431 5.69 18.05 -6.94
C ARG A 431 4.22 17.67 -7.06
N ARG A 432 3.45 18.56 -7.67
CA ARG A 432 2.09 18.33 -8.16
C ARG A 432 2.02 18.35 -9.68
N SER A 433 3.09 18.84 -10.30
CA SER A 433 3.25 18.94 -11.75
C SER A 433 4.72 18.75 -12.13
N THR A 434 4.97 18.46 -13.40
CA THR A 434 6.33 18.30 -13.92
C THR A 434 7.18 19.57 -13.83
N GLY A 435 6.55 20.74 -13.75
CA GLY A 435 7.20 22.05 -13.59
C GLY A 435 7.65 22.40 -12.16
N GLU A 436 7.24 21.61 -11.16
CA GLU A 436 7.72 21.74 -9.79
C GLU A 436 8.94 20.84 -9.55
N GLY A 437 9.69 21.08 -8.47
CA GLY A 437 10.79 20.23 -8.03
C GLY A 437 12.04 21.00 -7.60
N PRO A 438 13.11 20.30 -7.16
CA PRO A 438 13.18 18.86 -6.94
C PRO A 438 12.29 18.39 -5.78
N VAL A 439 11.96 17.10 -5.76
CA VAL A 439 11.42 16.46 -4.56
C VAL A 439 12.54 16.42 -3.52
N GLN A 440 12.27 16.96 -2.33
CA GLN A 440 13.19 17.01 -1.20
C GLN A 440 12.60 16.27 -0.02
N LEU A 441 13.40 15.40 0.59
CA LEU A 441 13.06 14.70 1.83
C LEU A 441 13.40 15.58 3.04
N THR A 442 12.71 15.35 4.15
CA THR A 442 13.01 16.01 5.44
C THR A 442 14.32 15.54 6.05
N GLN A 443 14.81 14.37 5.64
CA GLN A 443 16.02 13.72 6.12
C GLN A 443 16.71 13.03 4.94
N ARG A 444 18.05 12.98 4.99
CA ARG A 444 18.84 12.20 4.02
C ARG A 444 18.58 10.71 4.16
N VAL A 445 18.78 9.96 3.08
CA VAL A 445 18.75 8.50 3.13
C VAL A 445 19.87 8.02 4.06
N PRO A 446 19.58 7.22 5.11
CA PRO A 446 20.61 6.73 6.01
C PRO A 446 21.61 5.82 5.29
N LYS A 447 22.89 5.96 5.62
CA LYS A 447 23.89 4.95 5.26
C LYS A 447 23.71 3.72 6.13
N ILE A 448 23.48 2.58 5.51
CA ILE A 448 23.29 1.30 6.18
C ILE A 448 24.53 0.46 5.95
N ALA A 449 24.97 -0.24 7.00
CA ALA A 449 26.08 -1.17 6.86
C ALA A 449 25.73 -2.26 5.83
N ARG A 450 26.71 -2.66 5.02
CA ARG A 450 26.57 -3.80 4.12
C ARG A 450 26.29 -5.04 4.97
N GLN A 451 25.08 -5.55 4.86
CA GLN A 451 24.64 -6.77 5.52
C GLN A 451 23.83 -7.58 4.51
N ALA A 452 24.03 -8.89 4.51
CA ALA A 452 23.27 -9.80 3.66
C ALA A 452 21.75 -9.70 3.95
N SER A 453 21.35 -9.29 5.16
CA SER A 453 19.93 -9.08 5.49
C SER A 453 19.28 -7.93 4.71
N ASN A 454 20.07 -7.05 4.09
CA ASN A 454 19.59 -5.89 3.35
C ASN A 454 19.45 -6.12 1.83
N GLY A 455 19.45 -7.37 1.35
CA GLY A 455 19.28 -7.59 -0.10
C GLY A 455 20.53 -7.29 -0.92
N ASN A 456 21.71 -7.33 -0.29
CA ASN A 456 22.96 -6.89 -0.92
C ASN A 456 23.92 -8.05 -1.08
N VAL A 457 24.07 -8.50 -2.33
CA VAL A 457 25.10 -9.45 -2.72
C VAL A 457 26.45 -8.89 -2.28
N VAL A 458 27.22 -9.70 -1.57
CA VAL A 458 28.63 -9.40 -1.34
C VAL A 458 29.37 -9.73 -2.64
N ASP A 459 29.36 -8.81 -3.60
CA ASP A 459 30.35 -8.86 -4.67
C ASP A 459 31.70 -8.48 -4.03
N ASP A 460 32.61 -9.46 -3.93
CA ASP A 460 33.84 -9.42 -3.12
C ASP A 460 34.90 -8.41 -3.62
N ASN A 461 34.61 -7.67 -4.70
CA ASN A 461 35.64 -6.97 -5.47
C ASN A 461 35.62 -5.42 -5.42
N ASN A 462 34.71 -4.72 -4.71
CA ASN A 462 34.73 -3.24 -4.72
C ASN A 462 34.24 -2.47 -3.45
N ASN A 463 35.10 -2.37 -2.42
CA ASN A 463 34.76 -1.93 -1.06
C ASN A 463 34.15 -0.51 -0.81
N TYR A 464 34.02 0.41 -1.78
CA TYR A 464 33.49 1.77 -1.51
C TYR A 464 32.24 2.14 -2.33
N THR A 465 32.11 1.65 -3.56
CA THR A 465 30.87 1.75 -4.35
C THR A 465 29.75 0.93 -3.73
N ASP A 466 30.09 -0.16 -3.05
CA ASP A 466 29.14 -1.19 -2.63
C ASP A 466 28.29 -0.78 -1.41
N ALA A 467 28.83 0.02 -0.49
CA ALA A 467 28.06 0.48 0.69
C ALA A 467 26.98 1.51 0.32
N ASN A 468 27.25 2.33 -0.69
CA ASN A 468 26.30 3.29 -1.21
C ASN A 468 25.17 2.56 -1.98
N THR A 469 25.54 1.58 -2.82
CA THR A 469 24.57 0.68 -3.49
C THR A 469 23.74 -0.12 -2.48
N ALA A 470 24.36 -0.56 -1.40
CA ALA A 470 23.68 -1.31 -0.34
C ALA A 470 22.62 -0.50 0.40
N SER A 471 22.86 0.80 0.52
CA SER A 471 21.97 1.75 1.18
C SER A 471 20.98 2.40 0.21
N ALA A 472 21.17 2.18 -1.10
CA ALA A 472 20.38 2.84 -2.12
C ALA A 472 18.91 2.43 -2.00
N VAL A 473 17.99 3.37 -2.04
CA VAL A 473 16.55 3.10 -2.04
C VAL A 473 16.19 2.50 -3.40
N LYS A 474 15.84 1.21 -3.40
CA LYS A 474 15.44 0.43 -4.58
C LYS A 474 13.92 0.36 -4.71
N SER A 475 13.19 0.47 -3.61
CA SER A 475 11.73 0.43 -3.63
C SER A 475 11.17 1.27 -2.51
N ILE A 476 10.01 1.86 -2.78
CA ILE A 476 9.27 2.64 -1.81
C ILE A 476 7.80 2.23 -1.78
N TRP A 477 7.19 2.48 -0.62
CA TRP A 477 5.76 2.32 -0.40
C TRP A 477 5.15 3.60 0.18
N PHE A 478 3.96 3.93 -0.27
CA PHE A 478 3.28 5.17 0.10
C PHE A 478 1.75 5.06 -0.05
N ILE A 479 1.01 5.99 0.54
CA ILE A 479 -0.42 6.14 0.30
C ILE A 479 -0.63 7.21 -0.78
N PRO A 480 -1.10 6.86 -1.98
CA PRO A 480 -1.28 7.84 -3.06
C PRO A 480 -2.28 8.92 -2.64
N PRO A 481 -2.07 10.20 -2.98
CA PRO A 481 -3.01 11.28 -2.69
C PRO A 481 -4.42 11.08 -3.24
N GLU A 482 -4.56 10.26 -4.29
CA GLU A 482 -5.84 9.94 -4.91
C GLU A 482 -5.84 8.48 -5.38
N THR A 483 -6.94 7.77 -5.12
CA THR A 483 -7.16 6.43 -5.71
C THR A 483 -7.49 6.56 -7.20
N ARG A 484 -7.50 5.46 -7.94
CA ARG A 484 -7.93 5.48 -9.35
C ARG A 484 -9.42 5.85 -9.50
N ASP A 485 -10.21 5.58 -8.46
CA ASP A 485 -11.62 5.97 -8.33
C ASP A 485 -11.84 7.47 -8.00
N GLY A 486 -10.77 8.26 -7.87
CA GLY A 486 -10.87 9.68 -7.54
C GLY A 486 -11.13 9.97 -6.05
N ILE A 487 -10.91 8.99 -5.17
CA ILE A 487 -11.03 9.19 -3.71
C ILE A 487 -9.74 9.83 -3.22
N THR A 488 -9.83 11.01 -2.61
CA THR A 488 -8.66 11.68 -2.04
C THR A 488 -8.24 10.99 -0.74
N LEU A 489 -6.99 10.55 -0.68
CA LEU A 489 -6.37 10.02 0.53
C LEU A 489 -5.33 11.02 1.04
N ILE A 490 -5.35 11.30 2.34
CA ILE A 490 -4.42 12.23 2.96
C ILE A 490 -3.51 11.41 3.87
N PRO A 491 -2.23 11.16 3.50
CA PRO A 491 -1.32 10.42 4.35
C PRO A 491 -1.02 11.23 5.61
N VAL A 492 -1.18 10.58 6.76
CA VAL A 492 -1.07 11.22 8.07
C VAL A 492 0.22 10.81 8.75
N PHE A 493 0.51 9.51 8.77
CA PHE A 493 1.63 8.97 9.53
C PHE A 493 2.02 7.58 9.02
N VAL A 494 3.31 7.25 9.13
CA VAL A 494 3.82 5.89 8.88
C VAL A 494 4.74 5.50 10.02
N ALA A 495 4.61 4.27 10.52
CA ALA A 495 5.49 3.72 11.54
C ALA A 495 5.90 2.29 11.23
N VAL A 496 7.12 1.93 11.59
CA VAL A 496 7.63 0.57 11.58
C VAL A 496 7.81 0.10 13.02
N LYS A 497 7.28 -1.08 13.35
CA LYS A 497 7.35 -1.69 14.68
C LYS A 497 7.68 -3.17 14.56
N ASP A 498 8.35 -3.72 15.56
CA ASP A 498 8.44 -5.18 15.70
C ASP A 498 7.06 -5.71 16.07
N LEU A 499 6.64 -6.83 15.49
CA LEU A 499 5.37 -7.47 15.82
C LEU A 499 5.44 -8.13 17.19
#